data_AF-A0ABC9FZL2-F1
#
_entry.id   AF-A0ABC9FZL2-F1
#
_cell.length_a   1.000
_cell.length_b   1.000
_cell.length_c   1.000
_cell.angle_alpha   90.00
_cell.angle_beta   90.00
_cell.angle_gamma   90.00
#
_symmetry.space_group_name_H-M   'P 1'
#
loop_
_entity.id
_entity.type
_entity.pdbx_description
1 polymer ?
#
loop_
_entity_poly.entity_id
_entity_poly.type
_entity_poly.pdbx_seq_one_letter_code
_entity_poly.pdbx_strand_id
1 'polypeptide(L)'
;MASRRETPLMRGGSGGQPLSRGSRIAAAVVVGVALGCLCAFFYPDGFFSRAPESAIHWPRRADSVACDTSREVAHLKSQLLSLEKKNAEFRKQVNELSMKLQLAGQGKNEVLYKAGPFGTVKALRTNPTVTPDLSINPRLAQILEQVAVKKELIVALANSNVKEMLEMWFTNIKRVGISNYLVVALDDSIENFCKSNDVPVYRRDPDDGVDNIGKTGGNHAVSGLKFRVLREFLQLGYSVLLSDIDIIFFQDPFDYLYRDSDVESMSDGHNNMTAYGFNDVFDEPSMGWARYAHTMRVWVYNSGFFFIRPTIPSIELLDRVAGRLSREPKSWDQAVFNEELFFPSHPGYEGLHASKRTMDIYLFMNSKVLFKTVRKDVHLRKLKPVIVHLNYHPDKSDRMKAVIEFYVNGKQNALEHFPDGSE
;
A
#
# COMPACT_ATOMS: atom_id res chain seq x y z
N MET A 1 62.71 -17.43 47.92
CA MET A 1 63.57 -18.56 48.30
C MET A 1 62.72 -19.64 48.96
N ALA A 2 62.91 -20.89 48.54
CA ALA A 2 62.43 -22.18 49.13
C ALA A 2 60.91 -22.33 49.34
N SER A 3 60.15 -23.07 48.52
CA SER A 3 60.12 -24.54 48.32
C SER A 3 59.94 -25.34 49.61
N ARG A 4 58.79 -26.00 49.75
CA ARG A 4 58.74 -27.38 50.30
C ARG A 4 57.47 -28.10 49.84
N ARG A 5 57.69 -29.14 49.02
CA ARG A 5 56.76 -30.24 48.75
C ARG A 5 56.83 -31.23 49.91
N GLU A 6 55.69 -31.77 50.33
CA GLU A 6 55.59 -33.16 50.78
C GLU A 6 54.25 -33.78 50.29
N THR A 7 54.36 -35.01 49.79
CA THR A 7 53.32 -36.02 49.49
C THR A 7 54.02 -37.36 49.75
N PRO A 8 53.36 -38.53 49.87
CA PRO A 8 51.92 -38.84 50.00
C PRO A 8 51.61 -39.87 51.12
N LEU A 9 50.34 -40.13 51.42
CA LEU A 9 49.90 -41.37 52.11
C LEU A 9 48.83 -42.05 51.25
N MET A 10 49.22 -43.16 50.62
CA MET A 10 48.32 -44.13 49.99
C MET A 10 48.01 -45.25 50.99
N ARG A 11 46.73 -45.56 51.17
CA ARG A 11 46.27 -46.88 51.63
C ARG A 11 45.14 -47.32 50.69
N GLY A 12 45.37 -48.43 50.01
CA GLY A 12 44.54 -48.97 48.94
C GLY A 12 43.26 -49.68 49.42
N GLY A 13 42.38 -49.89 48.45
CA GLY A 13 41.17 -50.69 48.58
C GLY A 13 40.33 -50.59 47.30
N SER A 14 40.40 -51.62 46.48
CA SER A 14 39.88 -51.83 45.12
C SER A 14 38.37 -51.64 44.90
N GLY A 15 37.99 -51.03 43.76
CA GLY A 15 36.64 -51.14 43.20
C GLY A 15 36.36 -50.25 41.98
N GLY A 16 36.79 -50.67 40.78
CA GLY A 16 36.30 -50.20 39.48
C GLY A 16 36.80 -48.83 38.98
N GLN A 17 37.49 -48.82 37.83
CA GLN A 17 37.86 -47.56 37.14
C GLN A 17 36.61 -46.77 36.72
N PRO A 18 36.51 -45.46 37.02
CA PRO A 18 35.44 -44.63 36.49
C PRO A 18 35.69 -44.37 34.99
N LEU A 19 34.74 -44.79 34.14
CA LEU A 19 34.70 -44.43 32.72
C LEU A 19 34.84 -42.90 32.57
N SER A 20 35.76 -42.47 31.70
CA SER A 20 36.04 -41.05 31.42
C SER A 20 34.75 -40.33 30.99
N ARG A 21 34.66 -39.02 31.25
CA ARG A 21 33.45 -38.21 30.99
C ARG A 21 32.94 -38.36 29.55
N GLY A 22 33.85 -38.54 28.57
CA GLY A 22 33.52 -38.82 27.17
C GLY A 22 32.91 -40.20 26.93
N SER A 23 33.36 -41.24 27.66
CA SER A 23 32.81 -42.59 27.56
C SER A 23 31.40 -42.71 28.15
N ARG A 24 31.09 -41.92 29.19
CA ARG A 24 29.72 -41.86 29.75
C ARG A 24 28.73 -41.18 28.81
N ILE A 25 29.17 -40.14 28.09
CA ILE A 25 28.36 -39.46 27.09
C ILE A 25 28.11 -40.39 25.89
N ALA A 26 29.16 -41.08 25.41
CA ALA A 26 29.02 -42.04 24.33
C ALA A 26 28.08 -43.19 24.71
N ALA A 27 28.20 -43.75 25.93
CA ALA A 27 27.29 -44.77 26.42
C ALA A 27 25.84 -44.27 26.53
N ALA A 28 25.63 -43.04 27.03
CA ALA A 28 24.29 -42.45 27.12
C ALA A 28 23.66 -42.22 25.74
N VAL A 29 24.44 -41.79 24.74
CA VAL A 29 23.97 -41.63 23.36
C VAL A 29 23.59 -42.99 22.76
N VAL A 30 24.43 -44.01 22.92
CA VAL A 30 24.14 -45.36 22.39
C VAL A 30 22.90 -45.95 23.04
N VAL A 31 22.75 -45.82 24.37
CA VAL A 31 21.54 -46.27 25.09
C VAL A 31 20.30 -45.49 24.63
N GLY A 32 20.41 -44.17 24.45
CA GLY A 32 19.31 -43.33 23.98
C GLY A 32 18.85 -43.68 22.57
N VAL A 33 19.79 -43.94 21.65
CA VAL A 33 19.49 -44.37 20.28
C VAL A 33 18.85 -45.76 20.28
N ALA A 34 19.38 -46.71 21.06
CA ALA A 34 18.81 -48.05 21.15
C ALA A 34 17.39 -48.07 21.72
N LEU A 35 17.13 -47.29 22.78
CA LEU A 35 15.78 -47.10 23.33
C LEU A 35 14.85 -46.39 22.33
N GLY A 36 15.34 -45.39 21.60
CA GLY A 36 14.58 -44.71 20.56
C GLY A 36 14.17 -45.65 19.43
N CYS A 37 15.08 -46.53 18.98
CA CYS A 37 14.78 -47.54 17.96
C CYS A 37 13.80 -48.60 18.44
N LEU A 38 13.92 -49.07 19.70
CA LEU A 38 12.96 -49.99 20.30
C LEU A 38 11.56 -49.36 20.43
N CYS A 39 11.50 -48.10 20.87
CA CYS A 39 10.25 -47.34 20.96
C CYS A 39 9.59 -47.15 19.58
N ALA A 40 10.36 -46.83 18.54
CA ALA A 40 9.84 -46.68 17.19
C ALA A 40 9.37 -48.01 16.57
N PHE A 41 10.02 -49.13 16.91
CA PHE A 41 9.64 -50.46 16.41
C PHE A 41 8.37 -51.00 17.08
N PHE A 42 8.21 -50.82 18.39
CA PHE A 42 7.04 -51.31 19.12
C PHE A 42 5.85 -50.34 19.14
N TYR A 43 6.08 -49.05 18.87
CA TYR A 43 5.05 -48.01 18.85
C TYR A 43 5.18 -47.12 17.59
N PRO A 44 4.96 -47.68 16.38
CA PRO A 44 5.11 -46.93 15.13
C PRO A 44 4.16 -45.73 15.04
N ASP A 45 3.03 -45.75 15.76
CA ASP A 45 2.04 -44.68 15.81
C ASP A 45 2.13 -43.82 17.10
N GLY A 46 3.18 -43.98 17.89
CA GLY A 46 3.44 -43.23 19.14
C GLY A 46 2.81 -43.84 20.40
N PHE A 47 3.30 -43.42 21.57
CA PHE A 47 2.88 -43.93 22.89
C PHE A 47 1.56 -43.34 23.42
N PHE A 48 1.09 -42.26 22.82
CA PHE A 48 -0.15 -41.61 23.23
C PHE A 48 -1.24 -41.94 22.23
N SER A 49 -2.32 -42.57 22.72
CA SER A 49 -3.52 -42.82 21.93
C SER A 49 -4.02 -41.52 21.33
N ARG A 50 -3.90 -41.38 20.01
CA ARG A 50 -4.57 -40.32 19.26
C ARG A 50 -6.07 -40.53 19.48
N ALA A 51 -6.73 -39.59 20.15
CA ALA A 51 -8.18 -39.56 20.18
C ALA A 51 -8.65 -39.67 18.71
N PRO A 52 -9.62 -40.54 18.39
CA PRO A 52 -10.09 -40.61 17.02
C PRO A 52 -10.65 -39.23 16.69
N GLU A 53 -9.97 -38.53 15.77
CA GLU A 53 -10.62 -37.49 14.99
C GLU A 53 -11.94 -38.10 14.56
N SER A 54 -13.04 -37.48 14.98
CA SER A 54 -14.39 -37.89 14.67
C SER A 54 -14.53 -37.89 13.16
N ALA A 55 -14.18 -39.02 12.53
CA ALA A 55 -14.65 -39.39 11.23
C ALA A 55 -16.16 -39.49 11.41
N ILE A 56 -16.86 -38.44 10.98
CA ILE A 56 -18.31 -38.41 10.88
C ILE A 56 -18.67 -39.54 9.93
N HIS A 57 -18.96 -40.71 10.51
CA HIS A 57 -19.49 -41.86 9.82
C HIS A 57 -20.95 -41.51 9.50
N TRP A 58 -21.16 -40.87 8.36
CA TRP A 58 -22.51 -40.75 7.80
C TRP A 58 -23.02 -42.16 7.50
N PRO A 59 -24.20 -42.55 8.01
CA PRO A 59 -24.80 -43.81 7.59
C PRO A 59 -25.03 -43.72 6.09
N ARG A 60 -24.45 -44.65 5.32
CA ARG A 60 -24.87 -44.89 3.93
C ARG A 60 -26.29 -45.46 3.96
N ARG A 61 -27.27 -44.58 4.03
CA ARG A 61 -28.62 -44.82 3.52
C ARG A 61 -28.76 -43.94 2.29
N ALA A 62 -28.37 -44.50 1.15
CA ALA A 62 -28.70 -43.96 -0.14
C ALA A 62 -30.19 -44.24 -0.39
N ASP A 63 -31.04 -43.48 0.30
CA ASP A 63 -32.42 -43.30 -0.16
C ASP A 63 -32.39 -42.12 -1.14
N SER A 64 -32.87 -42.38 -2.34
CA SER A 64 -32.92 -41.44 -3.45
C SER A 64 -33.79 -40.23 -3.10
N VAL A 65 -33.17 -39.13 -2.66
CA VAL A 65 -33.80 -37.80 -2.69
C VAL A 65 -33.37 -37.12 -3.98
N ALA A 66 -34.30 -37.06 -4.92
CA ALA A 66 -34.14 -36.34 -6.17
C ALA A 66 -33.99 -34.83 -5.91
N CYS A 67 -32.86 -34.28 -6.34
CA CYS A 67 -32.68 -32.91 -6.85
C CYS A 67 -33.43 -31.75 -6.13
N ASP A 68 -32.93 -31.33 -4.96
CA ASP A 68 -33.26 -29.99 -4.39
C ASP A 68 -32.01 -29.10 -4.16
N THR A 69 -30.81 -29.68 -4.27
CA THR A 69 -29.54 -28.96 -4.04
C THR A 69 -29.27 -27.84 -5.06
N SER A 70 -29.76 -27.96 -6.29
CA SER A 70 -29.58 -26.92 -7.31
C SER A 70 -30.36 -25.64 -7.00
N ARG A 71 -31.59 -25.78 -6.47
CA ARG A 71 -32.43 -24.65 -6.04
C ARG A 71 -31.87 -23.99 -4.80
N GLU A 72 -31.43 -24.78 -3.82
CA GLU A 72 -30.75 -24.28 -2.62
C GLU A 72 -29.46 -23.54 -2.96
N VAL A 73 -28.61 -24.09 -3.84
CA VAL A 73 -27.39 -23.41 -4.30
C VAL A 73 -27.70 -22.13 -5.07
N ALA A 74 -28.72 -22.12 -5.91
CA ALA A 74 -29.16 -20.91 -6.61
C ALA A 74 -29.69 -19.85 -5.63
N HIS A 75 -30.46 -20.27 -4.61
CA HIS A 75 -30.97 -19.39 -3.56
C HIS A 75 -29.84 -18.80 -2.73
N LEU A 76 -28.87 -19.61 -2.29
CA LEU A 76 -27.69 -19.16 -1.55
C LEU A 76 -26.84 -18.18 -2.37
N LYS A 77 -26.64 -18.44 -3.67
CA LYS A 77 -25.96 -17.48 -4.56
C LYS A 77 -26.71 -16.15 -4.65
N SER A 78 -28.04 -16.19 -4.77
CA SER A 78 -28.87 -14.99 -4.78
C SER A 78 -28.79 -14.22 -3.45
N GLN A 79 -28.77 -14.93 -2.32
CA GLN A 79 -28.60 -14.31 -1.00
C GLN A 79 -27.22 -13.69 -0.87
N LEU A 80 -26.15 -14.38 -1.29
CA LEU A 80 -24.78 -13.88 -1.24
C LEU A 80 -24.64 -12.59 -2.06
N LEU A 81 -25.17 -12.56 -3.28
CA LEU A 81 -25.20 -11.35 -4.11
C LEU A 81 -25.98 -10.20 -3.45
N SER A 82 -27.10 -10.52 -2.77
CA SER A 82 -27.87 -9.53 -2.02
C SER A 82 -27.10 -8.98 -0.81
N LEU A 83 -26.40 -9.84 -0.08
CA LEU A 83 -25.54 -9.49 1.04
C LEU A 83 -24.33 -8.65 0.60
N GLU A 84 -23.69 -9.00 -0.51
CA GLU A 84 -22.61 -8.20 -1.11
C GLU A 84 -23.09 -6.80 -1.47
N LYS A 85 -24.27 -6.69 -2.11
CA LYS A 85 -24.88 -5.40 -2.44
C LYS A 85 -25.16 -4.57 -1.18
N LYS A 86 -25.75 -5.17 -0.15
CA LYS A 86 -26.00 -4.50 1.14
C LYS A 86 -24.71 -4.08 1.83
N ASN A 87 -23.67 -4.90 1.80
CA ASN A 87 -22.36 -4.55 2.35
C ASN A 87 -21.72 -3.37 1.62
N ALA A 88 -21.83 -3.30 0.29
CA ALA A 88 -21.39 -2.14 -0.47
C ALA A 88 -22.16 -0.87 -0.09
N GLU A 89 -23.49 -0.99 0.10
CA GLU A 89 -24.33 0.12 0.55
C GLU A 89 -24.00 0.59 1.97
N PHE A 90 -23.81 -0.34 2.91
CA PHE A 90 -23.40 -0.01 4.28
C PHE A 90 -22.01 0.63 4.32
N ARG A 91 -21.06 0.18 3.49
CA ARG A 91 -19.75 0.85 3.38
C ARG A 91 -19.89 2.30 2.92
N LYS A 92 -20.73 2.56 1.91
CA LYS A 92 -21.05 3.93 1.48
C LYS A 92 -21.67 4.77 2.59
N GLN A 93 -22.64 4.22 3.32
CA GLN A 93 -23.28 4.91 4.44
C GLN A 93 -22.29 5.21 5.58
N VAL A 94 -21.45 4.25 5.96
CA VAL A 94 -20.40 4.43 6.98
C VAL A 94 -19.42 5.52 6.55
N ASN A 95 -19.01 5.54 5.27
CA ASN A 95 -18.14 6.58 4.74
C ASN A 95 -18.82 7.96 4.77
N GLU A 96 -20.10 8.05 4.38
CA GLU A 96 -20.85 9.30 4.43
C GLU A 96 -21.05 9.81 5.87
N LEU A 97 -21.38 8.92 6.81
CA LEU A 97 -21.51 9.23 8.23
C LEU A 97 -20.16 9.64 8.83
N SER A 98 -19.07 8.97 8.47
CA SER A 98 -17.73 9.32 8.95
C SER A 98 -17.32 10.71 8.45
N MET A 99 -17.62 11.05 7.20
CA MET A 99 -17.46 12.42 6.67
C MET A 99 -18.30 13.43 7.46
N LYS A 100 -19.60 13.15 7.67
CA LYS A 100 -20.48 14.05 8.43
C LYS A 100 -20.00 14.25 9.85
N LEU A 101 -19.53 13.18 10.51
CA LEU A 101 -18.97 13.24 11.85
C LEU A 101 -17.70 14.10 11.87
N GLN A 102 -16.84 13.96 10.86
CA GLN A 102 -15.65 14.78 10.72
C GLN A 102 -16.00 16.26 10.52
N LEU A 103 -16.93 16.57 9.62
CA LEU A 103 -17.44 17.92 9.41
C LEU A 103 -18.13 18.50 10.66
N ALA A 104 -18.84 17.67 11.43
CA ALA A 104 -19.50 18.08 12.68
C ALA A 104 -18.52 18.26 13.84
N GLY A 105 -17.42 17.50 13.86
CA GLY A 105 -16.33 17.60 14.82
C GLY A 105 -15.46 18.86 14.63
N GLN A 106 -15.34 19.33 13.38
CA GLN A 106 -14.58 20.53 12.99
C GLN A 106 -15.05 21.84 13.66
N GLY A 107 -16.21 21.85 14.34
CA GLY A 107 -16.76 23.06 14.97
C GLY A 107 -16.55 23.21 16.49
N LYS A 108 -16.12 22.17 17.21
CA LYS A 108 -16.18 22.20 18.70
C LYS A 108 -14.84 22.44 19.41
N ASN A 109 -13.69 22.24 18.76
CA ASN A 109 -12.35 22.50 19.35
C ASN A 109 -11.19 22.57 18.32
N GLU A 110 -11.44 22.55 17.00
CA GLU A 110 -10.35 22.63 15.99
C GLU A 110 -9.91 24.08 15.78
N VAL A 111 -8.67 24.38 16.15
CA VAL A 111 -8.00 25.61 15.71
C VAL A 111 -7.70 25.44 14.22
N LEU A 112 -8.34 26.26 13.38
CA LEU A 112 -8.10 26.29 11.94
C LEU A 112 -6.79 27.05 11.69
N TYR A 113 -5.84 26.44 10.97
CA TYR A 113 -4.53 27.06 10.72
C TYR A 113 -4.40 27.53 9.28
N LYS A 114 -3.91 28.75 9.10
CA LYS A 114 -3.46 29.23 7.80
C LYS A 114 -2.08 28.65 7.52
N ALA A 115 -1.91 28.02 6.37
CA ALA A 115 -0.60 27.54 5.94
C ALA A 115 0.36 28.72 5.73
N GLY A 116 1.55 28.63 6.32
CA GLY A 116 2.62 29.60 6.08
C GLY A 116 3.19 29.55 4.65
N PRO A 117 4.15 30.42 4.34
CA PRO A 117 4.92 30.35 3.09
C PRO A 117 5.55 28.97 2.85
N PHE A 118 5.89 28.68 1.59
CA PHE A 118 6.53 27.43 1.21
C PHE A 118 7.81 27.18 2.03
N GLY A 119 7.91 25.99 2.63
CA GLY A 119 9.07 25.55 3.39
C GLY A 119 9.12 26.04 4.85
N THR A 120 8.16 26.88 5.28
CA THR A 120 8.12 27.38 6.67
C THR A 120 7.11 26.64 7.54
N VAL A 121 6.30 25.77 6.95
CA VAL A 121 5.24 25.04 7.67
C VAL A 121 5.86 23.97 8.56
N LYS A 122 5.40 23.89 9.82
CA LYS A 122 5.79 22.88 10.79
C LYS A 122 4.54 22.22 11.37
N ALA A 123 4.45 20.91 11.19
CA ALA A 123 3.37 20.08 11.69
C ALA A 123 3.37 20.10 13.22
N LEU A 124 2.17 20.23 13.78
CA LEU A 124 1.95 20.02 15.19
C LEU A 124 1.78 18.51 15.43
N ARG A 125 1.82 18.08 16.70
CA ARG A 125 1.45 16.70 17.07
C ARG A 125 -0.05 16.40 16.85
N THR A 126 -0.82 17.43 16.52
CA THR A 126 -2.22 17.35 16.11
C THR A 126 -2.31 17.56 14.60
N ASN A 127 -3.43 17.13 14.00
CA ASN A 127 -3.64 17.20 12.55
C ASN A 127 -4.70 18.25 12.21
N PRO A 128 -4.49 19.53 12.52
CA PRO A 128 -5.53 20.52 12.31
C PRO A 128 -5.80 20.72 10.82
N THR A 129 -7.08 20.94 10.50
CA THR A 129 -7.52 21.29 9.16
C THR A 129 -7.01 22.68 8.76
N VAL A 130 -6.67 22.85 7.49
CA VAL A 130 -6.20 24.12 6.92
C VAL A 130 -7.38 25.07 6.69
N THR A 131 -7.21 26.34 7.07
CA THR A 131 -8.11 27.42 6.67
C THR A 131 -7.91 27.72 5.18
N PRO A 132 -8.94 27.57 4.32
CA PRO A 132 -8.82 27.89 2.91
C PRO A 132 -8.35 29.33 2.68
N ASP A 133 -7.30 29.52 1.86
CA ASP A 133 -6.81 30.83 1.46
C ASP A 133 -6.98 31.05 -0.06
N LEU A 134 -8.10 31.66 -0.42
CA LEU A 134 -8.44 31.95 -1.82
C LEU A 134 -7.45 32.89 -2.51
N SER A 135 -6.66 33.67 -1.76
CA SER A 135 -5.67 34.60 -2.34
C SER A 135 -4.47 33.90 -2.95
N ILE A 136 -4.20 32.64 -2.59
CA ILE A 136 -3.07 31.86 -3.11
C ILE A 136 -3.23 31.58 -4.60
N ASN A 137 -4.44 31.22 -5.03
CA ASN A 137 -4.72 30.93 -6.43
C ASN A 137 -6.22 31.09 -6.74
N PRO A 138 -6.68 32.32 -7.02
CA PRO A 138 -8.10 32.60 -7.25
C PRO A 138 -8.68 31.85 -8.46
N ARG A 139 -7.90 31.66 -9.54
CA ARG A 139 -8.36 30.93 -10.73
C ARG A 139 -8.56 29.46 -10.43
N LEU A 140 -7.59 28.82 -9.77
CA LEU A 140 -7.73 27.44 -9.36
C LEU A 140 -8.92 27.28 -8.41
N ALA A 141 -9.10 28.19 -7.44
CA ALA A 141 -10.21 28.13 -6.51
C ALA A 141 -11.59 28.09 -7.20
N GLN A 142 -11.79 28.91 -8.23
CA GLN A 142 -13.03 28.92 -9.03
C GLN A 142 -13.26 27.59 -9.77
N ILE A 143 -12.21 27.01 -10.35
CA ILE A 143 -12.29 25.72 -11.03
C ILE A 143 -12.64 24.61 -10.02
N LEU A 144 -11.98 24.61 -8.86
CA LEU A 144 -12.21 23.60 -7.82
C LEU A 144 -13.62 23.66 -7.23
N GLU A 145 -14.20 24.85 -7.11
CA GLU A 145 -15.59 25.01 -6.66
C GLU A 145 -16.60 24.35 -7.62
N GLN A 146 -16.29 24.32 -8.92
CA GLN A 146 -17.14 23.71 -9.94
C GLN A 146 -16.96 22.20 -10.06
N VAL A 147 -15.72 21.72 -9.91
CA VAL A 147 -15.33 20.34 -10.25
C VAL A 147 -15.31 19.42 -9.04
N ALA A 148 -14.96 19.93 -7.85
CA ALA A 148 -14.80 19.08 -6.68
C ALA A 148 -16.15 18.68 -6.07
N VAL A 149 -16.26 17.42 -5.65
CA VAL A 149 -17.40 16.92 -4.88
C VAL A 149 -16.94 16.78 -3.44
N LYS A 150 -17.64 17.43 -2.50
CA LYS A 150 -17.27 17.47 -1.07
C LYS A 150 -15.83 17.96 -0.82
N LYS A 151 -15.34 18.87 -1.66
CA LYS A 151 -13.93 19.33 -1.68
C LYS A 151 -12.90 18.21 -1.90
N GLU A 152 -13.29 17.12 -2.54
CA GLU A 152 -12.40 16.03 -2.94
C GLU A 152 -12.41 15.92 -4.46
N LEU A 153 -11.24 15.64 -5.05
CA LEU A 153 -11.12 15.38 -6.48
C LEU A 153 -9.87 14.57 -6.83
N ILE A 154 -9.92 13.91 -7.99
CA ILE A 154 -8.77 13.26 -8.60
C ILE A 154 -7.97 14.31 -9.35
N VAL A 155 -6.65 14.32 -9.19
CA VAL A 155 -5.76 15.23 -9.92
C VAL A 155 -4.69 14.42 -10.63
N ALA A 156 -4.52 14.68 -11.93
CA ALA A 156 -3.45 14.11 -12.74
C ALA A 156 -2.67 15.21 -13.45
N LEU A 157 -1.34 15.05 -13.55
CA LEU A 157 -0.47 15.97 -14.29
C LEU A 157 -0.09 15.34 -15.62
N ALA A 158 -0.17 16.10 -16.71
CA ALA A 158 0.14 15.58 -18.04
C ALA A 158 0.82 16.61 -18.95
N ASN A 159 1.77 16.12 -19.76
CA ASN A 159 2.34 16.80 -20.92
C ASN A 159 2.08 15.98 -22.19
N SER A 160 2.47 16.52 -23.33
CA SER A 160 2.19 15.94 -24.65
C SER A 160 2.79 14.54 -24.85
N ASN A 161 3.82 14.17 -24.10
CA ASN A 161 4.46 12.85 -24.21
C ASN A 161 3.56 11.71 -23.73
N VAL A 162 2.60 11.99 -22.86
CA VAL A 162 1.69 10.99 -22.27
C VAL A 162 0.26 11.11 -22.81
N LYS A 163 0.06 11.81 -23.93
CA LYS A 163 -1.28 12.10 -24.49
C LYS A 163 -2.14 10.86 -24.73
N GLU A 164 -1.58 9.79 -25.31
CA GLU A 164 -2.32 8.53 -25.56
C GLU A 164 -2.80 7.89 -24.24
N MET A 165 -1.92 7.83 -23.23
CA MET A 165 -2.30 7.28 -21.93
C MET A 165 -3.30 8.19 -21.21
N LEU A 166 -3.18 9.51 -21.34
CA LEU A 166 -4.15 10.46 -20.80
C LEU A 166 -5.55 10.25 -21.40
N GLU A 167 -5.63 9.97 -22.70
CA GLU A 167 -6.89 9.64 -23.37
C GLU A 167 -7.55 8.40 -22.76
N MET A 168 -6.77 7.33 -22.56
CA MET A 168 -7.25 6.14 -21.87
C MET A 168 -7.67 6.47 -20.42
N TRP A 169 -6.88 7.26 -19.71
CA TRP A 169 -7.14 7.65 -18.32
C TRP A 169 -8.51 8.34 -18.16
N PHE A 170 -8.76 9.44 -18.89
CA PHE A 170 -10.04 10.15 -18.74
C PHE A 170 -11.22 9.37 -19.35
N THR A 171 -10.99 8.56 -20.40
CA THR A 171 -12.06 7.75 -20.99
C THR A 171 -12.56 6.71 -19.99
N ASN A 172 -11.66 6.09 -19.24
CA ASN A 172 -12.03 5.12 -18.21
C ASN A 172 -12.71 5.81 -17.00
N ILE A 173 -12.27 6.99 -16.59
CA ILE A 173 -12.94 7.80 -15.55
C ILE A 173 -14.38 8.14 -15.97
N LYS A 174 -14.57 8.65 -17.20
CA LYS A 174 -15.90 8.94 -17.76
C LYS A 174 -16.78 7.69 -17.82
N ARG A 175 -16.24 6.54 -18.24
CA ARG A 175 -16.99 5.27 -18.25
C ARG A 175 -17.48 4.86 -16.87
N VAL A 176 -16.66 5.07 -15.83
CA VAL A 176 -17.04 4.75 -14.43
C VAL A 176 -18.07 5.75 -13.90
N GLY A 177 -18.14 6.96 -14.47
CA GLY A 177 -19.06 8.01 -14.03
C GLY A 177 -18.51 8.87 -12.90
N ILE A 178 -17.19 8.92 -12.73
CA ILE A 178 -16.53 9.78 -11.74
C ILE A 178 -16.58 11.23 -12.25
N SER A 179 -17.16 12.15 -11.48
CA SER A 179 -17.36 13.54 -11.91
C SER A 179 -16.31 14.51 -11.38
N ASN A 180 -15.68 14.21 -10.25
CA ASN A 180 -14.73 15.09 -9.57
C ASN A 180 -13.28 14.72 -9.91
N TYR A 181 -12.83 15.12 -11.10
CA TYR A 181 -11.46 14.96 -11.55
C TYR A 181 -10.99 16.18 -12.34
N LEU A 182 -9.69 16.46 -12.29
CA LEU A 182 -9.07 17.62 -12.94
C LEU A 182 -7.71 17.22 -13.52
N VAL A 183 -7.47 17.59 -14.77
CA VAL A 183 -6.14 17.47 -15.39
C VAL A 183 -5.38 18.77 -15.21
N VAL A 184 -4.17 18.69 -14.66
CA VAL A 184 -3.23 19.81 -14.64
C VAL A 184 -2.36 19.71 -15.88
N ALA A 185 -2.63 20.58 -16.85
CA ALA A 185 -1.88 20.62 -18.11
C ALA A 185 -0.51 21.27 -17.89
N LEU A 186 0.54 20.62 -18.39
CA LEU A 186 1.92 21.12 -18.35
C LEU A 186 2.34 21.83 -19.64
N ASP A 187 1.54 21.71 -20.71
CA ASP A 187 1.72 22.39 -21.98
C ASP A 187 0.37 22.69 -22.66
N ASP A 188 0.40 23.57 -23.67
CA ASP A 188 -0.79 24.05 -24.38
C ASP A 188 -1.48 22.94 -25.18
N SER A 189 -0.71 21.93 -25.61
CA SER A 189 -1.23 20.79 -26.37
C SER A 189 -2.16 19.93 -25.52
N ILE A 190 -1.78 19.64 -24.27
CA ILE A 190 -2.64 18.95 -23.30
C ILE A 190 -3.82 19.82 -22.88
N GLU A 191 -3.63 21.12 -22.68
CA GLU A 191 -4.74 22.02 -22.36
C GLU A 191 -5.82 21.99 -23.45
N ASN A 192 -5.41 22.16 -24.71
CA ASN A 192 -6.32 22.12 -25.86
C ASN A 192 -6.95 20.75 -26.03
N PHE A 193 -6.19 19.66 -25.83
CA PHE A 193 -6.70 18.30 -25.91
C PHE A 193 -7.76 18.00 -24.84
N CYS A 194 -7.58 18.50 -23.61
CA CYS A 194 -8.59 18.34 -22.56
C CYS A 194 -9.85 19.14 -22.90
N LYS A 195 -9.70 20.40 -23.32
CA LYS A 195 -10.83 21.25 -23.75
C LYS A 195 -11.63 20.62 -24.90
N SER A 196 -10.96 20.08 -25.93
CA SER A 196 -11.65 19.46 -27.08
C SER A 196 -12.40 18.18 -26.72
N ASN A 197 -12.05 17.55 -25.59
CA ASN A 197 -12.65 16.30 -25.12
C ASN A 197 -13.57 16.48 -23.91
N ASP A 198 -13.95 17.73 -23.57
CA ASP A 198 -14.79 18.03 -22.40
C ASP A 198 -14.21 17.41 -21.11
N VAL A 199 -12.92 17.66 -20.86
CA VAL A 199 -12.19 17.24 -19.68
C VAL A 199 -11.83 18.48 -18.86
N PRO A 200 -12.23 18.57 -17.58
CA PRO A 200 -11.84 19.68 -16.73
C PRO A 200 -10.33 19.81 -16.67
N VAL A 201 -9.82 21.01 -16.96
CA VAL A 201 -8.39 21.26 -17.07
C VAL A 201 -7.99 22.56 -16.39
N TYR A 202 -6.84 22.51 -15.73
CA TYR A 202 -6.16 23.67 -15.16
C TYR A 202 -4.75 23.75 -15.72
N ARG A 203 -4.45 24.82 -16.45
CA ARG A 203 -3.08 25.21 -16.79
C ARG A 203 -2.64 26.24 -15.76
N ARG A 204 -1.46 26.11 -15.17
CA ARG A 204 -0.89 27.13 -14.27
C ARG A 204 -0.48 28.36 -15.08
N ASP A 205 -0.46 29.53 -14.44
CA ASP A 205 0.09 30.73 -15.09
C ASP A 205 1.54 30.51 -15.50
N PRO A 206 2.00 31.13 -16.60
CA PRO A 206 3.36 30.98 -17.05
C PRO A 206 4.36 31.35 -15.94
N ASP A 207 5.27 30.44 -15.69
CA ASP A 207 6.33 30.55 -14.69
C ASP A 207 7.54 29.89 -15.33
N ASP A 208 8.51 30.69 -15.78
CA ASP A 208 9.64 30.22 -16.59
C ASP A 208 10.40 29.04 -15.94
N GLY A 209 10.43 28.95 -14.61
CA GLY A 209 11.03 27.82 -13.91
C GLY A 209 10.19 26.55 -14.00
N VAL A 210 8.88 26.67 -13.83
CA VAL A 210 7.91 25.56 -13.89
C VAL A 210 7.65 25.11 -15.33
N ASP A 211 7.58 26.04 -16.28
CA ASP A 211 7.30 25.78 -17.68
C ASP A 211 8.48 25.10 -18.36
N ASN A 212 9.72 25.48 -18.03
CA ASN A 212 10.90 24.76 -18.54
C ASN A 212 10.96 23.33 -17.99
N ILE A 213 10.61 23.13 -16.72
CA ILE A 213 10.50 21.80 -16.11
C ILE A 213 9.37 20.97 -16.77
N GLY A 214 8.21 21.56 -17.04
CA GLY A 214 7.09 20.88 -17.69
C GLY A 214 7.37 20.50 -19.15
N LYS A 215 8.10 21.35 -19.88
CA LYS A 215 8.42 21.18 -21.32
C LYS A 215 9.63 20.29 -21.59
N THR A 216 10.68 20.41 -20.77
CA THR A 216 11.99 19.78 -21.04
C THR A 216 12.51 18.93 -19.88
N GLY A 217 11.84 18.95 -18.72
CA GLY A 217 12.27 18.21 -17.54
C GLY A 217 12.03 16.71 -17.69
N GLY A 218 13.00 15.91 -17.25
CA GLY A 218 12.82 14.47 -17.06
C GLY A 218 11.82 14.18 -15.92
N ASN A 219 11.43 12.91 -15.76
CA ASN A 219 10.43 12.45 -14.77
C ASN A 219 10.65 13.01 -13.35
N HIS A 220 11.91 13.19 -12.93
CA HIS A 220 12.27 13.74 -11.62
C HIS A 220 11.90 15.22 -11.44
N ALA A 221 12.10 16.04 -12.48
CA ALA A 221 11.80 17.48 -12.41
C ALA A 221 10.28 17.72 -12.43
N VAL A 222 9.55 16.99 -13.28
CA VAL A 222 8.08 16.97 -13.30
C VAL A 222 7.51 16.50 -11.96
N SER A 223 8.21 15.56 -11.30
CA SER A 223 7.82 15.10 -9.96
C SER A 223 8.00 16.16 -8.87
N GLY A 224 9.00 17.05 -8.94
CA GLY A 224 9.09 18.19 -8.01
C GLY A 224 7.93 19.16 -8.16
N LEU A 225 7.49 19.39 -9.41
CA LEU A 225 6.34 20.24 -9.72
C LEU A 225 5.03 19.67 -9.15
N LYS A 226 4.84 18.34 -9.20
CA LYS A 226 3.61 17.71 -8.70
C LYS A 226 3.30 18.08 -7.26
N PHE A 227 4.30 18.03 -6.37
CA PHE A 227 4.09 18.33 -4.96
C PHE A 227 3.82 19.82 -4.70
N ARG A 228 4.42 20.72 -5.50
CA ARG A 228 4.13 22.15 -5.44
C ARG A 228 2.70 22.46 -5.89
N VAL A 229 2.24 21.83 -6.97
CA VAL A 229 0.86 21.96 -7.44
C VAL A 229 -0.10 21.45 -6.38
N LEU A 230 0.11 20.25 -5.84
CA LEU A 230 -0.75 19.69 -4.79
C LEU A 230 -0.85 20.61 -3.56
N ARG A 231 0.23 21.30 -3.21
CA ARG A 231 0.23 22.24 -2.09
C ARG A 231 -0.81 23.34 -2.26
N GLU A 232 -0.94 23.90 -3.46
CA GLU A 232 -1.93 24.95 -3.76
C GLU A 232 -3.37 24.44 -3.50
N PHE A 233 -3.66 23.19 -3.86
CA PHE A 233 -4.98 22.57 -3.63
C PHE A 233 -5.25 22.40 -2.13
N LEU A 234 -4.25 21.93 -1.37
CA LEU A 234 -4.40 21.77 0.08
C LEU A 234 -4.59 23.11 0.80
N GLN A 235 -3.89 24.17 0.35
CA GLN A 235 -4.06 25.53 0.88
C GLN A 235 -5.44 26.12 0.59
N LEU A 236 -6.06 25.71 -0.52
CA LEU A 236 -7.45 26.04 -0.85
C LEU A 236 -8.47 25.17 -0.09
N GLY A 237 -8.00 24.22 0.73
CA GLY A 237 -8.85 23.36 1.56
C GLY A 237 -9.47 22.18 0.82
N TYR A 238 -8.88 21.75 -0.30
CA TYR A 238 -9.33 20.58 -1.06
C TYR A 238 -8.46 19.37 -0.77
N SER A 239 -9.08 18.20 -0.60
CA SER A 239 -8.37 16.93 -0.54
C SER A 239 -8.14 16.41 -1.95
N VAL A 240 -6.96 15.87 -2.21
CA VAL A 240 -6.58 15.43 -3.54
C VAL A 240 -6.29 13.94 -3.53
N LEU A 241 -6.91 13.20 -4.46
CA LEU A 241 -6.43 11.89 -4.88
C LEU A 241 -5.50 12.08 -6.07
N LEU A 242 -4.18 12.07 -5.83
CA LEU A 242 -3.20 12.11 -6.90
C LEU A 242 -3.30 10.83 -7.73
N SER A 243 -3.27 10.97 -9.05
CA SER A 243 -3.19 9.85 -9.99
C SER A 243 -2.15 10.15 -11.06
N ASP A 244 -1.19 9.25 -11.21
CA ASP A 244 -0.42 9.14 -12.45
C ASP A 244 -1.35 8.70 -13.59
N ILE A 245 -0.89 8.95 -14.83
CA ILE A 245 -1.66 8.77 -16.06
C ILE A 245 -1.75 7.31 -16.50
N ASP A 246 -0.85 6.45 -16.01
CA ASP A 246 -0.82 5.01 -16.26
C ASP A 246 -1.67 4.20 -15.26
N ILE A 247 -2.77 4.80 -14.81
CA ILE A 247 -3.74 4.22 -13.89
C ILE A 247 -5.10 4.07 -14.58
N ILE A 248 -5.74 2.91 -14.38
CA ILE A 248 -7.08 2.63 -14.92
C ILE A 248 -8.08 2.53 -13.78
N PHE A 249 -9.18 3.27 -13.89
CA PHE A 249 -10.30 3.25 -12.95
C PHE A 249 -11.40 2.29 -13.40
N PHE A 250 -11.88 1.48 -12.46
CA PHE A 250 -12.98 0.51 -12.68
C PHE A 250 -14.18 0.77 -11.76
N GLN A 251 -13.95 1.49 -10.67
CA GLN A 251 -14.94 1.90 -9.67
C GLN A 251 -14.58 3.30 -9.16
N ASP A 252 -15.55 4.00 -8.60
CA ASP A 252 -15.31 5.30 -7.98
C ASP A 252 -14.41 5.13 -6.73
N PRO A 253 -13.19 5.67 -6.71
CA PRO A 253 -12.27 5.47 -5.59
C PRO A 253 -12.77 6.14 -4.30
N PHE A 254 -13.59 7.19 -4.38
CA PHE A 254 -14.08 7.91 -3.21
C PHE A 254 -15.03 7.05 -2.36
N ASP A 255 -15.64 6.01 -2.92
CA ASP A 255 -16.42 5.01 -2.19
C ASP A 255 -15.55 4.09 -1.31
N TYR A 256 -14.23 4.05 -1.54
CA TYR A 256 -13.31 3.09 -0.91
C TYR A 256 -12.23 3.74 -0.03
N LEU A 257 -12.15 5.08 0.00
CA LEU A 257 -11.23 5.81 0.88
C LEU A 257 -11.77 5.91 2.32
N TYR A 258 -10.89 5.74 3.31
CA TYR A 258 -11.23 5.83 4.73
C TYR A 258 -11.15 7.25 5.27
N ARG A 259 -10.23 8.07 4.76
CA ARG A 259 -10.08 9.50 5.12
C ARG A 259 -9.75 9.76 6.59
N ASP A 260 -9.24 8.77 7.30
CA ASP A 260 -8.88 8.87 8.72
C ASP A 260 -7.40 9.23 8.96
N SER A 261 -6.65 9.41 7.88
CA SER A 261 -5.21 9.70 7.89
C SER A 261 -4.90 10.89 6.98
N ASP A 262 -3.85 11.64 7.29
CA ASP A 262 -3.37 12.77 6.48
C ASP A 262 -3.05 12.30 5.06
N VAL A 263 -2.44 11.12 4.95
CA VAL A 263 -2.13 10.43 3.70
C VAL A 263 -2.70 9.01 3.72
N GLU A 264 -3.49 8.66 2.71
CA GLU A 264 -3.90 7.29 2.43
C GLU A 264 -3.30 6.90 1.08
N SER A 265 -2.40 5.91 1.04
CA SER A 265 -1.58 5.64 -0.13
C SER A 265 -1.60 4.18 -0.55
N MET A 266 -1.50 3.98 -1.86
CA MET A 266 -1.27 2.68 -2.47
C MET A 266 0.13 2.16 -2.12
N SER A 267 0.24 0.87 -1.80
CA SER A 267 1.54 0.24 -1.53
C SER A 267 2.17 -0.34 -2.80
N ASP A 268 3.49 -0.27 -2.89
CA ASP A 268 4.27 -1.05 -3.85
C ASP A 268 4.49 -2.51 -3.43
N GLY A 269 4.02 -2.89 -2.24
CA GLY A 269 3.94 -4.27 -1.77
C GLY A 269 3.08 -5.15 -2.69
N HIS A 270 3.28 -6.46 -2.61
CA HIS A 270 2.63 -7.43 -3.51
C HIS A 270 1.87 -8.56 -2.77
N ASN A 271 1.81 -8.48 -1.44
CA ASN A 271 1.03 -9.33 -0.56
C ASN A 271 0.81 -8.59 0.77
N ASN A 272 -0.01 -9.16 1.67
CA ASN A 272 -0.33 -8.53 2.95
C ASN A 272 0.92 -8.18 3.78
N MET A 273 1.92 -9.06 3.86
CA MET A 273 3.12 -8.80 4.65
C MET A 273 3.91 -7.61 4.10
N THR A 274 4.18 -7.59 2.80
CA THR A 274 4.98 -6.52 2.18
C THR A 274 4.25 -5.20 2.16
N ALA A 275 2.92 -5.20 2.01
CA ALA A 275 2.13 -3.97 1.95
C ALA A 275 1.77 -3.39 3.33
N TYR A 276 1.51 -4.23 4.32
CA TYR A 276 1.07 -3.80 5.66
C TYR A 276 2.18 -3.85 6.73
N GLY A 277 3.34 -4.34 6.34
CA GLY A 277 4.54 -4.41 7.17
C GLY A 277 4.66 -5.73 7.93
N PHE A 278 5.90 -6.08 8.27
CA PHE A 278 6.23 -7.27 9.04
C PHE A 278 7.52 -7.07 9.86
N ASN A 279 7.63 -7.85 10.93
CA ASN A 279 8.85 -7.97 11.74
C ASN A 279 9.89 -8.77 10.94
N ASP A 280 11.03 -8.16 10.63
CA ASP A 280 12.17 -8.78 9.96
C ASP A 280 13.34 -8.88 10.94
N VAL A 281 14.09 -9.98 10.90
CA VAL A 281 15.18 -10.21 11.86
C VAL A 281 16.51 -10.05 11.14
N PHE A 282 17.26 -9.02 11.53
CA PHE A 282 18.65 -8.85 11.12
C PHE A 282 19.53 -9.78 11.96
N ASP A 283 20.40 -10.54 11.28
CA ASP A 283 21.33 -11.48 11.92
C ASP A 283 22.76 -10.92 11.89
N GLU A 284 23.31 -10.68 13.09
CA GLU A 284 24.68 -10.24 13.32
C GLU A 284 25.44 -11.27 14.17
N PRO A 285 26.03 -12.32 13.55
CA PRO A 285 26.60 -13.46 14.28
C PRO A 285 27.68 -13.09 15.32
N SER A 286 28.45 -12.02 15.09
CA SER A 286 29.48 -11.53 16.00
C SER A 286 28.96 -11.11 17.37
N MET A 287 27.66 -10.83 17.49
CA MET A 287 27.02 -10.38 18.74
C MET A 287 26.60 -11.53 19.67
N GLY A 288 26.84 -12.78 19.28
CA GLY A 288 26.59 -13.95 20.14
C GLY A 288 25.12 -14.07 20.54
N TRP A 289 24.82 -13.89 21.83
CA TRP A 289 23.42 -13.98 22.32
C TRP A 289 22.52 -12.89 21.68
N ALA A 290 23.08 -11.70 21.41
CA ALA A 290 22.33 -10.55 20.91
C ALA A 290 22.28 -10.49 19.37
N ARG A 291 22.61 -11.58 18.67
CA ARG A 291 22.73 -11.62 17.20
C ARG A 291 21.45 -11.30 16.43
N TYR A 292 20.28 -11.48 17.04
CA TYR A 292 19.00 -11.28 16.37
C TYR A 292 18.40 -9.93 16.76
N ALA A 293 18.50 -8.97 15.86
CA ALA A 293 17.89 -7.65 16.02
C ALA A 293 16.57 -7.60 15.24
N HIS A 294 15.49 -7.29 15.94
CA HIS A 294 14.20 -7.06 15.30
C HIS A 294 14.17 -5.72 14.57
N THR A 295 13.74 -5.75 13.32
CA THR A 295 13.52 -4.60 12.44
C THR A 295 12.08 -4.61 11.94
N MET A 296 11.55 -3.45 11.56
CA MET A 296 10.24 -3.36 10.93
C MET A 296 10.42 -3.06 9.45
N ARG A 297 9.80 -3.87 8.58
CA ARG A 297 9.87 -3.67 7.13
C ARG A 297 8.49 -3.50 6.56
N VAL A 298 8.32 -2.44 5.80
CA VAL A 298 7.14 -2.16 4.98
C VAL A 298 7.65 -1.72 3.62
N TRP A 299 7.01 -2.18 2.55
CA TRP A 299 7.33 -1.68 1.23
C TRP A 299 6.80 -0.27 1.09
N VAL A 300 7.58 0.54 0.39
CA VAL A 300 7.30 1.97 0.22
C VAL A 300 5.92 2.21 -0.36
N TYR A 301 5.36 3.35 -0.01
CA TYR A 301 4.17 3.91 -0.63
C TYR A 301 4.49 4.41 -2.03
N ASN A 302 3.53 4.22 -2.92
CA ASN A 302 3.63 4.67 -4.29
C ASN A 302 3.39 6.19 -4.35
N SER A 303 4.28 6.93 -5.02
CA SER A 303 4.16 8.41 -5.16
C SER A 303 3.33 8.86 -6.37
N GLY A 304 2.71 7.91 -7.08
CA GLY A 304 1.82 8.11 -8.22
C GLY A 304 0.34 7.87 -7.92
N PHE A 305 0.00 7.29 -6.75
CA PHE A 305 -1.40 7.16 -6.33
C PHE A 305 -1.57 7.24 -4.81
N PHE A 306 -2.04 8.39 -4.33
CA PHE A 306 -2.35 8.59 -2.91
C PHE A 306 -3.40 9.69 -2.72
N PHE A 307 -4.24 9.51 -1.70
CA PHE A 307 -5.15 10.52 -1.20
C PHE A 307 -4.47 11.34 -0.10
N ILE A 308 -4.55 12.66 -0.19
CA ILE A 308 -3.96 13.57 0.78
C ILE A 308 -4.98 14.64 1.21
N ARG A 309 -5.11 14.81 2.52
CA ARG A 309 -6.05 15.75 3.15
C ARG A 309 -5.44 17.15 3.33
N PRO A 310 -6.24 18.23 3.35
CA PRO A 310 -5.76 19.58 3.60
C PRO A 310 -5.51 19.81 5.10
N THR A 311 -4.48 19.17 5.64
CA THR A 311 -4.01 19.34 7.02
C THR A 311 -2.61 19.97 7.03
N ILE A 312 -2.22 20.55 8.17
CA ILE A 312 -0.88 21.13 8.33
C ILE A 312 0.25 20.08 8.12
N PRO A 313 0.16 18.85 8.66
CA PRO A 313 1.13 17.80 8.34
C PRO A 313 1.22 17.45 6.86
N SER A 314 0.09 17.39 6.14
CA SER A 314 0.10 17.16 4.70
C SER A 314 0.81 18.26 3.93
N ILE A 315 0.59 19.54 4.29
CA ILE A 315 1.28 20.66 3.65
C ILE A 315 2.78 20.61 3.93
N GLU A 316 3.19 20.31 5.18
CA GLU A 316 4.61 20.17 5.49
C GLU A 316 5.25 19.01 4.71
N LEU A 317 4.57 17.87 4.54
CA LEU A 317 5.06 16.77 3.71
C LEU A 317 5.38 17.25 2.30
N LEU A 318 4.43 17.95 1.66
CA LEU A 318 4.61 18.47 0.30
C LEU A 318 5.77 19.48 0.24
N ASP A 319 5.92 20.34 1.24
CA ASP A 319 7.01 21.31 1.35
C ASP A 319 8.38 20.63 1.47
N ARG A 320 8.48 19.61 2.35
CA ARG A 320 9.71 18.83 2.56
C ARG A 320 10.12 18.09 1.28
N VAL A 321 9.17 17.39 0.65
CA VAL A 321 9.45 16.61 -0.56
C VAL A 321 9.81 17.50 -1.73
N ALA A 322 9.03 18.55 -2.00
CA ALA A 322 9.35 19.50 -3.07
C ALA A 322 10.68 20.22 -2.82
N GLY A 323 10.95 20.62 -1.57
CA GLY A 323 12.18 21.31 -1.18
C GLY A 323 13.42 20.42 -1.27
N ARG A 324 13.30 19.12 -0.96
CA ARG A 324 14.39 18.16 -1.17
C ARG A 324 14.63 17.86 -2.63
N LEU A 325 13.60 17.55 -3.41
CA LEU A 325 13.74 17.30 -4.85
C LEU A 325 14.33 18.50 -5.61
N SER A 326 14.05 19.73 -5.15
CA SER A 326 14.65 20.94 -5.72
C SER A 326 16.15 21.06 -5.43
N ARG A 327 16.62 20.59 -4.26
CA ARG A 327 18.04 20.63 -3.84
C ARG A 327 18.82 19.40 -4.29
N GLU A 328 18.14 18.28 -4.45
CA GLU A 328 18.69 16.97 -4.80
C GLU A 328 18.06 16.48 -6.12
N PRO A 329 18.43 17.06 -7.27
CA PRO A 329 17.75 16.80 -8.55
C PRO A 329 17.91 15.36 -9.08
N LYS A 330 18.83 14.58 -8.49
CA LYS A 330 19.03 13.15 -8.81
C LYS A 330 18.22 12.22 -7.92
N SER A 331 17.56 12.74 -6.88
CA SER A 331 16.77 11.92 -5.96
C SER A 331 15.49 11.44 -6.63
N TRP A 332 15.12 10.21 -6.34
CA TRP A 332 13.86 9.64 -6.82
C TRP A 332 12.72 10.13 -5.92
N ASP A 333 11.67 10.67 -6.54
CA ASP A 333 10.53 11.28 -5.85
C ASP A 333 9.83 10.33 -4.90
N GLN A 334 9.68 9.06 -5.27
CA GLN A 334 9.09 8.05 -4.40
C GLN A 334 9.97 7.78 -3.19
N ALA A 335 11.29 7.75 -3.36
CA ALA A 335 12.23 7.58 -2.24
C ALA A 335 12.11 8.77 -1.28
N VAL A 336 12.20 10.00 -1.78
CA VAL A 336 12.09 11.22 -0.95
C VAL A 336 10.73 11.29 -0.24
N PHE A 337 9.64 11.00 -0.94
CA PHE A 337 8.29 10.97 -0.35
C PHE A 337 8.21 10.01 0.85
N ASN A 338 8.75 8.81 0.70
CA ASN A 338 8.74 7.83 1.78
C ASN A 338 9.72 8.18 2.90
N GLU A 339 10.92 8.65 2.59
CA GLU A 339 11.88 9.08 3.61
C GLU A 339 11.30 10.19 4.48
N GLU A 340 10.70 11.24 3.88
CA GLU A 340 10.06 12.31 4.66
C GLU A 340 8.85 11.84 5.46
N LEU A 341 8.11 10.84 4.96
CA LEU A 341 6.93 10.31 5.65
C LEU A 341 7.26 9.29 6.75
N PHE A 342 8.41 8.62 6.69
CA PHE A 342 8.76 7.50 7.58
C PHE A 342 9.95 7.76 8.50
N PHE A 343 10.85 8.71 8.22
CA PHE A 343 11.98 8.95 9.10
C PHE A 343 11.54 9.44 10.49
N PRO A 344 12.01 8.78 11.57
CA PRO A 344 11.70 9.20 12.92
C PRO A 344 12.46 10.48 13.27
N SER A 345 11.96 11.22 14.27
CA SER A 345 12.75 12.31 14.87
C SER A 345 14.04 11.76 15.48
N HIS A 346 15.15 12.45 15.25
CA HIS A 346 16.48 12.11 15.77
C HIS A 346 17.29 13.39 16.01
N PRO A 347 18.48 13.34 16.65
CA PRO A 347 19.28 14.55 16.87
C PRO A 347 19.48 15.33 15.56
N GLY A 348 19.06 16.60 15.54
CA GLY A 348 19.15 17.49 14.37
C GLY A 348 18.03 17.35 13.33
N TYR A 349 17.06 16.44 13.52
CA TYR A 349 15.93 16.26 12.59
C TYR A 349 14.62 16.03 13.34
N GLU A 350 13.63 16.87 13.05
CA GLU A 350 12.26 16.69 13.50
C GLU A 350 11.48 15.92 12.43
N GLY A 351 11.08 14.68 12.76
CA GLY A 351 10.29 13.83 11.90
C GLY A 351 8.90 14.41 11.64
N LEU A 352 8.32 14.06 10.50
CA LEU A 352 7.00 14.55 10.12
C LEU A 352 5.91 13.93 11.01
N HIS A 353 4.99 14.76 11.51
CA HIS A 353 3.83 14.33 12.29
C HIS A 353 2.60 14.06 11.43
N ALA A 354 2.75 13.33 10.33
CA ALA A 354 1.64 12.94 9.45
C ALA A 354 1.18 11.51 9.75
N SER A 355 -0.12 11.35 9.97
CA SER A 355 -0.79 10.06 10.03
C SER A 355 -0.92 9.45 8.63
N LYS A 356 -0.88 8.11 8.56
CA LYS A 356 -0.82 7.40 7.29
C LYS A 356 -1.59 6.08 7.28
N ARG A 357 -2.20 5.76 6.13
CA ARG A 357 -2.94 4.53 5.87
C ARG A 357 -2.47 3.88 4.57
N THR A 358 -2.33 2.56 4.60
CA THR A 358 -2.17 1.75 3.38
C THR A 358 -3.53 1.37 2.81
N MET A 359 -3.73 1.60 1.51
CA MET A 359 -4.92 1.14 0.78
C MET A 359 -4.98 -0.39 0.68
N ASP A 360 -6.18 -0.95 0.46
CA ASP A 360 -6.35 -2.39 0.21
C ASP A 360 -5.62 -2.78 -1.09
N ILE A 361 -4.72 -3.77 -1.01
CA ILE A 361 -3.83 -4.12 -2.12
C ILE A 361 -4.52 -4.77 -3.31
N TYR A 362 -5.72 -5.33 -3.12
CA TYR A 362 -6.50 -5.98 -4.18
C TYR A 362 -7.53 -5.03 -4.79
N LEU A 363 -7.93 -3.99 -4.06
CA LEU A 363 -8.75 -2.91 -4.60
C LEU A 363 -7.90 -1.86 -5.32
N PHE A 364 -6.72 -1.53 -4.78
CA PHE A 364 -5.79 -0.55 -5.33
C PHE A 364 -4.50 -1.25 -5.78
N MET A 365 -4.59 -2.02 -6.86
CA MET A 365 -3.54 -2.94 -7.29
C MET A 365 -2.45 -2.26 -8.11
N ASN A 366 -1.18 -2.56 -7.78
CA ASN A 366 -0.09 -2.34 -8.73
C ASN A 366 -0.04 -3.47 -9.76
N SER A 367 0.57 -3.20 -10.89
CA SER A 367 0.70 -4.18 -11.97
C SER A 367 1.48 -5.42 -11.55
N LYS A 368 2.41 -5.33 -10.60
CA LYS A 368 3.09 -6.52 -10.06
C LYS A 368 2.12 -7.47 -9.36
N VAL A 369 1.19 -6.96 -8.54
CA VAL A 369 0.10 -7.74 -7.93
C VAL A 369 -0.76 -8.39 -9.01
N LEU A 370 -1.14 -7.63 -10.03
CA LEU A 370 -1.99 -8.15 -11.11
C LEU A 370 -1.32 -9.29 -11.89
N PHE A 371 -0.13 -9.03 -12.43
CA PHE A 371 0.53 -9.93 -13.37
C PHE A 371 1.18 -11.14 -12.66
N LYS A 372 1.73 -10.97 -11.46
CA LYS A 372 2.37 -12.10 -10.74
C LYS A 372 1.38 -12.96 -9.98
N THR A 373 0.28 -12.38 -9.48
CA THR A 373 -0.60 -13.05 -8.52
C THR A 373 -2.03 -13.14 -9.02
N VAL A 374 -2.72 -12.00 -9.16
CA VAL A 374 -4.19 -11.98 -9.31
C VAL A 374 -4.67 -12.65 -10.59
N ARG A 375 -3.99 -12.42 -11.73
CA ARG A 375 -4.40 -13.03 -13.01
C ARG A 375 -4.30 -14.57 -13.02
N LYS A 376 -3.46 -15.14 -12.15
CA LYS A 376 -3.15 -16.59 -12.12
C LYS A 376 -4.04 -17.36 -11.16
N ASP A 377 -4.64 -16.68 -10.20
CA ASP A 377 -5.51 -17.30 -9.20
C ASP A 377 -6.98 -17.25 -9.66
N VAL A 378 -7.65 -18.41 -9.64
CA VAL A 378 -9.02 -18.58 -10.16
C VAL A 378 -10.06 -17.81 -9.35
N HIS A 379 -9.78 -17.53 -8.08
CA HIS A 379 -10.65 -16.74 -7.21
C HIS A 379 -10.32 -15.25 -7.31
N LEU A 380 -9.04 -14.88 -7.23
CA LEU A 380 -8.64 -13.47 -7.27
C LEU A 380 -8.91 -12.82 -8.63
N ARG A 381 -8.79 -13.56 -9.75
CA ARG A 381 -9.07 -13.02 -11.09
C ARG A 381 -10.52 -12.55 -11.29
N LYS A 382 -11.43 -12.91 -10.38
CA LYS A 382 -12.85 -12.49 -10.39
C LYS A 382 -13.07 -11.18 -9.64
N LEU A 383 -12.08 -10.72 -8.86
CA LEU A 383 -12.17 -9.47 -8.13
C LEU A 383 -12.28 -8.31 -9.13
N LYS A 384 -13.19 -7.39 -8.85
CA LYS A 384 -13.23 -6.10 -9.54
C LYS A 384 -12.43 -5.10 -8.70
N PRO A 385 -11.23 -4.69 -9.14
CA PRO A 385 -10.47 -3.68 -8.41
C PRO A 385 -11.14 -2.30 -8.52
N VAL A 386 -10.69 -1.37 -7.70
CA VAL A 386 -11.01 0.06 -7.85
C VAL A 386 -10.12 0.66 -8.93
N ILE A 387 -8.81 0.42 -8.83
CA ILE A 387 -7.82 0.82 -9.83
C ILE A 387 -6.80 -0.29 -10.13
N VAL A 388 -6.13 -0.16 -11.27
CA VAL A 388 -4.86 -0.85 -11.56
C VAL A 388 -3.84 0.19 -12.00
N HIS A 389 -2.67 0.21 -11.34
CA HIS A 389 -1.54 1.09 -11.67
C HIS A 389 -0.44 0.32 -12.41
N LEU A 390 -0.08 0.75 -13.62
CA LEU A 390 0.90 0.07 -14.48
C LEU A 390 2.35 0.51 -14.20
N ASN A 391 2.72 0.65 -12.91
CA ASN A 391 4.01 1.21 -12.50
C ASN A 391 5.23 0.28 -12.57
N TYR A 392 5.05 -1.04 -12.67
CA TYR A 392 6.15 -2.03 -12.65
C TYR A 392 6.59 -2.52 -14.04
N HIS A 393 5.93 -2.09 -15.11
CA HIS A 393 6.15 -2.60 -16.46
C HIS A 393 6.41 -1.45 -17.46
N PRO A 394 7.33 -1.61 -18.41
CA PRO A 394 7.68 -0.55 -19.37
C PRO A 394 6.64 -0.37 -20.49
N ASP A 395 5.99 -1.46 -20.91
CA ASP A 395 4.97 -1.55 -21.97
C ASP A 395 3.58 -1.11 -21.46
N LYS A 396 3.53 0.08 -20.85
CA LYS A 396 2.36 0.60 -20.13
C LYS A 396 1.12 0.70 -21.01
N SER A 397 1.23 1.26 -22.22
CA SER A 397 0.07 1.46 -23.11
C SER A 397 -0.60 0.14 -23.50
N ASP A 398 0.18 -0.86 -23.92
CA ASP A 398 -0.36 -2.16 -24.35
C ASP A 398 -0.97 -2.94 -23.18
N ARG A 399 -0.31 -2.91 -22.02
CA ARG A 399 -0.87 -3.49 -20.79
C ARG A 399 -2.13 -2.77 -20.34
N MET A 400 -2.20 -1.45 -20.46
CA MET A 400 -3.41 -0.70 -20.15
C MET A 400 -4.59 -1.17 -21.02
N LYS A 401 -4.39 -1.28 -22.34
CA LYS A 401 -5.39 -1.81 -23.28
C LYS A 401 -5.85 -3.21 -22.88
N ALA A 402 -4.91 -4.11 -22.58
CA ALA A 402 -5.24 -5.48 -22.19
C ALA A 402 -5.96 -5.59 -20.84
N VAL A 403 -5.60 -4.73 -19.89
CA VAL A 403 -6.26 -4.63 -18.57
C VAL A 403 -7.69 -4.11 -18.72
N ILE A 404 -7.93 -3.17 -19.64
CA ILE A 404 -9.29 -2.75 -20.04
C ILE A 404 -10.04 -3.94 -20.65
N GLU A 405 -9.48 -4.62 -21.65
CA GLU A 405 -10.11 -5.80 -22.27
C GLU A 405 -10.50 -6.87 -21.24
N PHE A 406 -9.64 -7.11 -20.25
CA PHE A 406 -9.86 -8.10 -19.21
C PHE A 406 -11.03 -7.73 -18.27
N TYR A 407 -11.00 -6.55 -17.67
CA TYR A 407 -11.97 -6.16 -16.63
C TYR A 407 -13.27 -5.56 -17.18
N VAL A 408 -13.25 -5.04 -18.40
CA VAL A 408 -14.35 -4.24 -18.97
C VAL A 408 -15.07 -5.04 -20.03
N ASN A 409 -14.31 -5.64 -20.95
CA ASN A 409 -14.87 -6.41 -22.06
C ASN A 409 -14.97 -7.91 -21.74
N GLY A 410 -14.47 -8.33 -20.56
CA GLY A 410 -14.55 -9.70 -20.09
C GLY A 410 -13.63 -10.68 -20.82
N LYS A 411 -12.66 -10.20 -21.60
CA LYS A 411 -11.73 -11.01 -22.38
C LYS A 411 -10.71 -11.70 -21.46
N GLN A 412 -11.05 -12.91 -21.02
CA GLN A 412 -10.33 -13.64 -19.99
C GLN A 412 -8.87 -13.96 -20.32
N ASN A 413 -8.50 -14.02 -21.60
CA ASN A 413 -7.15 -14.29 -22.07
C ASN A 413 -6.36 -13.01 -22.43
N ALA A 414 -6.93 -11.81 -22.24
CA ALA A 414 -6.30 -10.55 -22.65
C ALA A 414 -4.92 -10.35 -22.00
N LEU A 415 -4.72 -10.86 -20.79
CA LEU A 415 -3.49 -10.70 -20.03
C LEU A 415 -2.46 -11.82 -20.28
N GLU A 416 -2.82 -12.93 -20.92
CA GLU A 416 -2.02 -14.17 -20.91
C GLU A 416 -0.68 -14.06 -21.66
N HIS A 417 -0.64 -13.28 -22.73
CA HIS A 417 0.56 -13.14 -23.57
C HIS A 417 1.65 -12.27 -22.94
N PHE A 418 1.34 -11.50 -21.89
CA PHE A 418 2.33 -10.67 -21.21
C PHE A 418 3.19 -11.47 -20.22
N PRO A 419 4.51 -11.22 -20.17
CA PRO A 419 5.34 -11.77 -19.11
C PRO A 419 4.95 -11.21 -17.73
N ASP A 420 5.36 -11.93 -16.69
CA ASP A 420 5.18 -11.53 -15.28
C ASP A 420 5.95 -10.27 -14.90
N GLY A 421 7.09 -10.04 -15.56
CA GLY A 421 7.97 -8.90 -15.37
C GLY A 421 8.20 -8.16 -16.68
N SER A 422 9.34 -7.47 -16.73
CA SER A 422 9.71 -6.57 -17.84
C SER A 422 10.65 -7.20 -18.87
N GLU A 423 10.92 -8.51 -18.76
CA GLU A 423 11.79 -9.29 -19.65
C GLU A 423 11.04 -9.97 -20.78
#